data_AF-A0A7Y3PFQ0-F1
#
_entry.id   AF-A0A7Y3PFQ0-F1
#
_cell.length_a   1.000
_cell.length_b   1.000
_cell.length_c   1.000
_cell.angle_alpha   90.00
_cell.angle_beta   90.00
_cell.angle_gamma   90.00
#
_symmetry.space_group_name_H-M   'P 1'
#
loop_
_entity.id
_entity.type
_entity.pdbx_description
1 polymer ?
#
loop_
_entity_poly.entity_id
_entity_poly.type
_entity_poly.pdbx_seq_one_letter_code
_entity_poly.pdbx_strand_id
1 'polypeptide(L)'
;MGLFSRRGGQSSDPTGGGTGQPAGRADIHIMTPGEVEESTEAIARGGLPLTASERLGSERRTTSTSTLSPNEFLVLRTLGVEPLAQVMGSSVYQIGYQPLPYQMQAGMMMGAGIASSVLQVQTDAVNRCRELAISRLMEEAMAVGADAVVAVDISSTALSFGSNVVDTTISGTAIRYGEGRKPKSKLNQPALTNLSGAEVIQLLTNGFHPVGLLASSVFYFAPLMNVFGAGQMGGSIFAGGTWGGNFEVTSLSHAVRDSQRIVQRDISRKAKEMGAAGVVGAALTTTARPYGEERVQAVYYFSSIFATAIAEGGAGQTPSPPTMNLDLGV
;
A
#
# COMPACT_ATOMS: atom_id res chain seq x y z
N MET A 1 19.74 41.37 -45.42
CA MET A 1 18.60 41.99 -46.15
C MET A 1 17.36 41.64 -45.37
N GLY A 2 16.78 42.50 -44.53
CA GLY A 2 15.97 43.67 -44.93
C GLY A 2 14.65 43.16 -45.53
N LEU A 3 13.44 43.52 -45.09
CA LEU A 3 12.95 44.74 -44.47
C LEU A 3 11.60 44.50 -43.76
N PHE A 4 11.37 45.30 -42.72
CA PHE A 4 10.07 45.71 -42.19
C PHE A 4 9.19 46.44 -43.24
N SER A 5 7.86 46.43 -43.07
CA SER A 5 7.05 47.67 -43.16
C SER A 5 5.60 47.53 -42.66
N ARG A 6 5.27 48.33 -41.62
CA ARG A 6 4.09 49.23 -41.37
C ARG A 6 2.67 48.74 -41.69
N ARG A 7 1.58 49.12 -40.98
CA ARG A 7 1.14 50.30 -40.18
C ARG A 7 -0.24 49.87 -39.58
N GLY A 8 -0.82 50.40 -38.50
CA GLY A 8 -0.53 51.50 -37.59
C GLY A 8 -1.76 51.78 -36.71
N GLY A 9 -1.66 52.71 -35.76
CA GLY A 9 -2.78 53.24 -34.98
C GLY A 9 -2.38 53.61 -33.55
N GLN A 10 -2.04 54.87 -33.31
CA GLN A 10 -1.86 55.47 -31.98
C GLN A 10 -3.20 55.99 -31.45
N SER A 11 -3.46 55.86 -30.13
CA SER A 11 -4.10 56.91 -29.33
C SER A 11 -3.78 56.74 -27.83
N SER A 12 -3.11 57.76 -27.29
CA SER A 12 -2.98 58.28 -25.90
C SER A 12 -4.14 57.93 -24.94
N ASP A 13 -4.06 57.80 -23.60
CA ASP A 13 -3.17 58.26 -22.50
C ASP A 13 -3.63 57.52 -21.19
N PRO A 14 -3.31 57.93 -19.94
CA PRO A 14 -2.08 57.74 -19.16
C PRO A 14 -2.22 56.72 -18.00
N THR A 15 -1.06 56.31 -17.48
CA THR A 15 -0.75 55.76 -16.15
C THR A 15 -1.89 55.55 -15.13
N GLY A 16 -2.33 54.31 -14.97
CA GLY A 16 -2.96 53.79 -13.76
C GLY A 16 -2.05 52.74 -13.12
N GLY A 17 -1.40 53.09 -12.02
CA GLY A 17 -0.56 52.18 -11.23
C GLY A 17 -1.39 51.08 -10.59
N GLY A 18 -1.41 49.90 -11.19
CA GLY A 18 -1.82 48.66 -10.55
C GLY A 18 -0.58 47.82 -10.27
N THR A 19 -0.08 47.87 -9.03
CA THR A 19 0.89 46.90 -8.51
C THR A 19 0.18 45.55 -8.37
N GLY A 20 -0.05 44.87 -9.49
CA GLY A 20 -0.36 43.45 -9.52
C GLY A 20 0.92 42.70 -9.20
N GLN A 21 1.19 42.48 -7.92
CA GLN A 21 2.23 41.55 -7.49
C GLN A 21 1.92 40.19 -8.14
N PRO A 22 2.82 39.62 -8.97
CA PRO A 22 2.56 38.31 -9.54
C PRO A 22 2.43 37.32 -8.39
N ALA A 23 1.34 36.55 -8.39
CA ALA A 23 1.10 35.49 -7.43
C ALA A 23 2.38 34.66 -7.28
N GLY A 24 2.90 34.60 -6.05
CA GLY A 24 4.21 34.05 -5.75
C GLY A 24 4.38 32.66 -6.37
N ARG A 25 5.51 32.46 -7.06
CA ARG A 25 6.01 31.10 -7.29
C ARG A 25 6.05 30.42 -5.94
N ALA A 26 5.45 29.23 -5.82
CA ALA A 26 5.69 28.38 -4.67
C ALA A 26 7.20 28.09 -4.65
N ASP A 27 7.92 28.72 -3.74
CA ASP A 27 9.34 28.43 -3.53
C ASP A 27 9.42 27.00 -2.98
N ILE A 28 9.88 26.07 -3.83
CA ILE A 28 10.09 24.68 -3.44
C ILE A 28 11.34 24.66 -2.56
N HIS A 29 11.16 24.50 -1.24
CA HIS A 29 12.29 24.31 -0.32
C HIS A 29 12.87 22.91 -0.52
N ILE A 30 14.16 22.84 -0.83
CA ILE A 30 14.92 21.60 -0.90
C ILE A 30 15.80 21.57 0.33
N MET A 31 15.66 20.53 1.16
CA MET A 31 16.44 20.36 2.38
C MET A 31 17.94 20.44 2.09
N THR A 32 18.64 21.23 2.89
CA THR A 32 20.09 21.25 2.98
C THR A 32 20.62 19.96 3.63
N PRO A 33 21.90 19.61 3.44
CA PRO A 33 22.48 18.42 4.07
C PRO A 33 22.33 18.38 5.60
N GLY A 34 22.42 19.54 6.27
CA GLY A 34 22.22 19.62 7.73
C GLY A 34 20.79 19.33 8.16
N GLU A 35 19.79 19.85 7.43
CA GLU A 35 18.38 19.54 7.68
C GLU A 35 18.08 18.06 7.40
N VAL A 36 18.73 17.44 6.40
CA VAL A 36 18.61 16.00 6.16
C VAL A 36 19.13 15.21 7.36
N GLU A 37 20.30 15.56 7.90
CA GLU A 37 20.87 14.88 9.07
C GLU A 37 19.95 15.00 10.30
N GLU A 38 19.49 16.21 10.63
CA GLU A 38 18.55 16.44 11.72
C GLU A 38 17.24 15.65 11.55
N SER A 39 16.68 15.65 10.33
CA SER A 39 15.49 14.86 9.98
C SER A 39 15.74 13.36 10.16
N THR A 40 16.90 12.85 9.76
CA THR A 40 17.25 11.44 9.95
C THR A 40 17.38 11.06 11.42
N GLU A 41 17.96 11.92 12.25
CA GLU A 41 18.04 11.69 13.69
C GLU A 41 16.67 11.74 14.37
N ALA A 42 15.79 12.65 13.94
CA ALA A 42 14.43 12.73 14.45
C ALA A 42 13.69 11.40 14.20
N ILE A 43 13.78 10.88 12.98
CA ILE A 43 13.23 9.57 12.61
C ILE A 43 13.85 8.45 13.46
N ALA A 44 15.16 8.47 13.69
CA ALA A 44 15.84 7.45 14.51
C ALA A 44 15.33 7.42 15.96
N ARG A 45 14.84 8.55 16.48
CA ARG A 45 14.21 8.68 17.80
C ARG A 45 12.69 8.40 17.80
N GLY A 46 12.13 7.96 16.67
CA GLY A 46 10.68 7.76 16.49
C GLY A 46 9.88 9.07 16.37
N GLY A 47 10.56 10.15 16.02
CA GLY A 47 9.97 11.46 15.72
C GLY A 47 9.72 11.66 14.23
N LEU A 48 9.02 12.73 13.91
CA LEU A 48 8.68 13.08 12.53
C LEU A 48 9.89 13.61 11.75
N PRO A 49 9.96 13.35 10.43
CA PRO A 49 10.81 14.12 9.52
C PRO A 49 10.53 15.62 9.64
N LEU A 50 11.55 16.46 9.42
CA LEU A 50 11.40 17.93 9.49
C LEU A 50 10.31 18.44 8.55
N THR A 51 10.31 17.99 7.29
CA THR A 51 9.31 18.38 6.29
C THR A 51 7.88 17.99 6.69
N ALA A 52 7.70 16.86 7.37
CA ALA A 52 6.41 16.45 7.90
C ALA A 52 5.95 17.37 9.04
N SER A 53 6.86 17.70 9.97
CA SER A 53 6.59 18.60 11.09
C SER A 53 6.20 20.00 10.62
N GLU A 54 6.93 20.55 9.66
CA GLU A 54 6.65 21.84 9.05
C GLU A 54 5.28 21.85 8.34
N ARG A 55 5.02 20.83 7.51
CA ARG A 55 3.74 20.68 6.80
C ARG A 55 2.58 20.62 7.78
N LEU A 56 2.61 19.71 8.75
CA LEU A 56 1.52 19.56 9.73
C LEU A 56 1.35 20.82 10.61
N GLY A 57 2.46 21.50 10.94
CA GLY A 57 2.43 22.78 11.63
C GLY A 57 1.77 23.89 10.82
N SER A 58 2.01 23.92 9.50
CA SER A 58 1.39 24.87 8.57
C SER A 58 -0.10 24.59 8.35
N GLU A 59 -0.49 23.31 8.22
CA GLU A 59 -1.88 22.88 8.02
C GLU A 59 -2.75 23.20 9.24
N ARG A 60 -2.20 23.07 10.46
CA ARG A 60 -2.87 23.49 11.70
C ARG A 60 -3.18 24.99 11.76
N ARG A 61 -2.41 25.83 11.06
CA ARG A 61 -2.55 27.29 11.08
C ARG A 61 -3.38 27.84 9.92
N THR A 62 -3.53 27.07 8.85
CA THR A 62 -4.10 27.52 7.59
C THR A 62 -5.21 26.57 7.12
N THR A 63 -4.95 25.78 6.09
CA THR A 63 -5.88 24.86 5.45
C THR A 63 -5.32 23.45 5.52
N SER A 64 -6.10 22.52 6.08
CA SER A 64 -5.76 21.09 6.12
C SER A 64 -5.98 20.43 4.76
N THR A 65 -5.09 19.54 4.35
CA THR A 65 -5.27 18.68 3.17
C THR A 65 -5.91 17.35 3.56
N SER A 66 -6.42 16.57 2.59
CA SER A 66 -7.09 15.29 2.84
C SER A 66 -7.11 14.44 1.58
N THR A 67 -7.02 13.12 1.73
CA THR A 67 -7.19 12.13 0.64
C THR A 67 -8.65 11.83 0.31
N LEU A 68 -9.59 12.26 1.17
CA LEU A 68 -11.03 12.01 1.02
C LEU A 68 -11.61 12.66 -0.24
N SER A 69 -12.52 11.93 -0.88
CA SER A 69 -13.42 12.53 -1.86
C SER A 69 -14.37 13.55 -1.20
N PRO A 70 -14.95 14.51 -1.97
CA PRO A 70 -15.93 15.47 -1.42
C PRO A 70 -17.11 14.79 -0.71
N ASN A 71 -17.59 13.68 -1.26
CA ASN A 71 -18.69 12.92 -0.67
C ASN A 71 -18.31 12.34 0.69
N GLU A 72 -17.15 11.70 0.81
CA GLU A 72 -16.68 11.16 2.08
C GLU A 72 -16.44 12.26 3.12
N PHE A 73 -15.85 13.39 2.71
CA PHE A 73 -15.63 14.53 3.59
C PHE A 73 -16.96 15.03 4.19
N LEU A 74 -17.99 15.19 3.36
CA LEU A 74 -19.32 15.63 3.81
C LEU A 74 -20.02 14.59 4.69
N VAL A 75 -19.90 13.30 4.37
CA VAL A 75 -20.46 12.19 5.17
C VAL A 75 -19.83 12.16 6.56
N LEU A 76 -18.51 12.27 6.66
CA LEU A 76 -17.83 12.29 7.95
C LEU A 76 -18.30 13.48 8.79
N ARG A 77 -18.32 14.69 8.21
CA ARG A 77 -18.71 15.91 8.91
C ARG A 77 -20.17 15.87 9.39
N THR A 78 -21.09 15.39 8.56
CA THR A 78 -22.51 15.28 8.95
C THR A 78 -22.73 14.25 10.07
N LEU A 79 -21.86 13.25 10.18
CA LEU A 79 -21.90 12.21 11.21
C LEU A 79 -21.02 12.54 12.43
N GLY A 80 -20.53 13.78 12.53
CA GLY A 80 -19.75 14.25 13.68
C GLY A 80 -18.35 13.66 13.75
N VAL A 81 -17.78 13.22 12.64
CA VAL A 81 -16.37 12.84 12.53
C VAL A 81 -15.61 13.99 11.87
N GLU A 82 -14.49 14.37 12.48
CA GLU A 82 -13.69 15.51 12.06
C GLU A 82 -12.44 15.02 11.30
N PRO A 83 -12.31 15.30 9.99
CA PRO A 83 -11.04 15.17 9.28
C PRO A 83 -10.05 16.22 9.79
N LEU A 84 -8.84 15.78 10.13
CA LEU A 84 -7.80 16.62 10.74
C LEU A 84 -6.74 17.08 9.74
N ALA A 85 -6.16 16.12 9.01
CA ALA A 85 -5.06 16.36 8.09
C ALA A 85 -4.83 15.12 7.20
N GLN A 86 -4.19 15.35 6.05
CA GLN A 86 -3.55 14.28 5.30
C GLN A 86 -2.30 13.84 6.05
N VAL A 87 -2.19 12.54 6.28
CA VAL A 87 -1.00 11.93 6.88
C VAL A 87 -0.33 11.03 5.87
N MET A 88 1.00 10.96 5.95
CA MET A 88 1.85 10.28 5.00
C MET A 88 2.96 9.51 5.74
N GLY A 89 3.42 8.45 5.10
CA GLY A 89 4.62 7.73 5.49
C GLY A 89 5.32 7.25 4.24
N SER A 90 6.64 7.32 4.23
CA SER A 90 7.44 6.77 3.13
C SER A 90 8.65 6.04 3.68
N SER A 91 9.10 5.02 2.98
CA SER A 91 10.35 4.34 3.26
C SER A 91 10.95 3.85 1.95
N VAL A 92 12.27 3.90 1.88
CA VAL A 92 13.07 3.35 0.79
C VAL A 92 14.06 2.40 1.44
N TYR A 93 14.06 1.14 1.01
CA TYR A 93 14.80 0.07 1.67
C TYR A 93 15.69 -0.68 0.69
N GLN A 94 16.95 -0.88 1.07
CA GLN A 94 17.88 -1.67 0.28
C GLN A 94 17.58 -3.16 0.43
N ILE A 95 17.47 -3.85 -0.69
CA ILE A 95 17.30 -5.28 -0.80
C ILE A 95 18.68 -5.93 -0.74
N GLY A 96 18.84 -6.89 0.16
CA GLY A 96 20.05 -7.69 0.24
C GLY A 96 20.25 -8.56 -1.01
N TYR A 97 21.51 -8.90 -1.30
CA TYR A 97 21.81 -9.87 -2.33
C TYR A 97 21.43 -11.29 -1.85
N GLN A 98 20.65 -12.01 -2.65
CA GLN A 98 20.38 -13.44 -2.43
C GLN A 98 20.89 -14.21 -3.65
N PRO A 99 21.98 -14.99 -3.54
CA PRO A 99 22.33 -15.92 -4.61
C PRO A 99 21.22 -16.97 -4.74
N LEU A 100 21.01 -17.47 -5.96
CA LEU A 100 20.17 -18.65 -6.16
C LEU A 100 20.67 -19.76 -5.22
N PRO A 101 19.79 -20.36 -4.39
CA PRO A 101 20.20 -21.40 -3.46
C PRO A 101 21.02 -22.49 -4.16
N TYR A 102 22.07 -22.99 -3.52
CA TYR A 102 22.94 -24.05 -4.08
C TYR A 102 22.15 -25.26 -4.59
N GLN A 103 21.06 -25.63 -3.92
CA GLN A 103 20.15 -26.69 -4.36
C GLN A 103 19.48 -26.39 -5.71
N MET A 104 19.16 -25.13 -6.00
CA MET A 104 18.62 -24.71 -7.30
C MET A 104 19.70 -24.74 -8.38
N GLN A 105 20.92 -24.29 -8.05
CA GLN A 105 22.06 -24.31 -8.99
C GLN A 105 22.52 -25.75 -9.30
N ALA A 106 22.59 -26.61 -8.29
CA ALA A 106 22.88 -28.03 -8.42
C ALA A 106 21.75 -28.78 -9.14
N GLY A 107 20.48 -28.42 -8.88
CA GLY A 107 19.32 -28.95 -9.61
C GLY A 107 19.37 -28.62 -11.11
N MET A 108 19.74 -27.38 -11.46
CA MET A 108 19.99 -26.99 -12.85
C MET A 108 21.12 -27.81 -13.50
N MET A 109 22.19 -28.11 -12.77
CA MET A 109 23.35 -28.85 -13.29
C MET A 109 23.10 -30.36 -13.40
N MET A 110 22.30 -30.93 -12.49
CA MET A 110 22.05 -32.38 -12.39
C MET A 110 20.74 -32.82 -13.06
N GLY A 111 20.01 -31.91 -13.71
CA GLY A 111 18.71 -32.21 -14.32
C GLY A 111 17.61 -32.56 -13.30
N ALA A 112 17.85 -32.30 -12.01
CA ALA A 112 16.86 -32.47 -10.95
C ALA A 112 15.97 -31.22 -10.89
N GLY A 113 14.65 -31.43 -10.83
CA GLY A 113 13.68 -30.33 -10.78
C GLY A 113 14.01 -29.31 -9.70
N ILE A 114 13.85 -28.02 -10.02
CA ILE A 114 14.05 -26.94 -9.06
C ILE A 114 12.72 -26.69 -8.36
N ALA A 115 12.68 -26.74 -7.03
CA ALA A 115 11.47 -26.43 -6.29
C ALA A 115 11.16 -24.93 -6.38
N SER A 116 9.89 -24.59 -6.61
CA SER A 116 9.42 -23.22 -6.40
C SER A 116 9.58 -22.84 -4.92
N SER A 117 9.96 -21.59 -4.64
CA SER A 117 10.24 -21.18 -3.27
C SER A 117 10.02 -19.69 -3.04
N VAL A 118 9.84 -19.32 -1.77
CA VAL A 118 9.86 -17.91 -1.35
C VAL A 118 11.29 -17.38 -1.43
N LEU A 119 11.43 -16.17 -1.96
CA LEU A 119 12.66 -15.39 -1.89
C LEU A 119 12.66 -14.58 -0.58
N GLN A 120 13.25 -15.14 0.47
CA GLN A 120 13.15 -14.60 1.82
C GLN A 120 13.75 -13.20 1.92
N VAL A 121 14.94 -12.96 1.36
CA VAL A 121 15.63 -11.66 1.48
C VAL A 121 14.80 -10.53 0.86
N GLN A 122 14.23 -10.76 -0.33
CA GLN A 122 13.38 -9.81 -1.03
C GLN A 122 12.04 -9.63 -0.30
N THR A 123 11.47 -10.73 0.20
CA THR A 123 10.20 -10.74 0.95
C THR A 123 10.33 -9.97 2.27
N ASP A 124 11.41 -10.17 3.01
CA ASP A 124 11.68 -9.47 4.26
C ASP A 124 11.93 -7.98 4.02
N ALA A 125 12.70 -7.64 2.98
CA ALA A 125 12.98 -6.25 2.61
C ALA A 125 11.71 -5.45 2.31
N VAL A 126 10.79 -5.98 1.50
CA VAL A 126 9.53 -5.28 1.17
C VAL A 126 8.61 -5.15 2.38
N ASN A 127 8.50 -6.19 3.20
CA ASN A 127 7.66 -6.13 4.39
C ASN A 127 8.25 -5.16 5.43
N ARG A 128 9.58 -5.15 5.59
CA ARG A 128 10.25 -4.21 6.49
C ARG A 128 10.12 -2.77 6.03
N CYS A 129 10.29 -2.51 4.73
CA CYS A 129 10.07 -1.21 4.12
C CYS A 129 8.66 -0.69 4.44
N ARG A 130 7.66 -1.56 4.29
CA ARG A 130 6.26 -1.23 4.59
C ARG A 130 6.02 -0.96 6.06
N GLU A 131 6.55 -1.78 6.96
CA GLU A 131 6.42 -1.56 8.41
C GLU A 131 6.94 -0.19 8.82
N LEU A 132 8.09 0.23 8.28
CA LEU A 132 8.65 1.56 8.51
C LEU A 132 7.75 2.67 7.97
N ALA A 133 7.22 2.52 6.76
CA ALA A 133 6.30 3.49 6.18
C ALA A 133 4.99 3.61 7.01
N ILE A 134 4.44 2.49 7.48
CA ILE A 134 3.26 2.47 8.37
C ILE A 134 3.57 3.14 9.71
N SER A 135 4.73 2.88 10.31
CA SER A 135 5.15 3.54 11.56
C SER A 135 5.18 5.06 11.41
N ARG A 136 5.75 5.56 10.32
CA ARG A 136 5.84 7.00 10.04
C ARG A 136 4.47 7.64 9.83
N LEU A 137 3.57 6.97 9.12
CA LEU A 137 2.16 7.40 9.00
C LEU A 137 1.48 7.47 10.38
N MET A 138 1.72 6.47 11.24
CA MET A 138 1.19 6.46 12.60
C MET A 138 1.73 7.61 13.44
N GLU A 139 3.03 7.90 13.35
CA GLU A 139 3.67 9.02 14.04
C GLU A 139 3.03 10.36 13.63
N GLU A 140 2.77 10.57 12.34
CA GLU A 140 2.05 11.77 11.88
C GLU A 140 0.63 11.84 12.43
N ALA A 141 -0.10 10.71 12.41
CA ALA A 141 -1.46 10.61 12.94
C ALA A 141 -1.52 10.91 14.45
N MET A 142 -0.54 10.41 15.22
CA MET A 142 -0.41 10.72 16.65
C MET A 142 -0.09 12.20 16.87
N ALA A 143 0.80 12.78 16.06
CA ALA A 143 1.17 14.19 16.17
C ALA A 143 0.00 15.16 15.93
N VAL A 144 -1.00 14.77 15.14
CA VAL A 144 -2.24 15.55 14.94
C VAL A 144 -3.34 15.22 15.95
N GLY A 145 -3.13 14.24 16.84
CA GLY A 145 -4.11 13.80 17.82
C GLY A 145 -5.31 13.11 17.16
N ALA A 146 -5.05 12.25 16.18
CA ALA A 146 -6.04 11.45 15.50
C ALA A 146 -6.53 10.29 16.39
N ASP A 147 -7.78 9.86 16.17
CA ASP A 147 -8.29 8.60 16.71
C ASP A 147 -8.16 7.45 15.71
N ALA A 148 -8.15 7.77 14.41
CA ALA A 148 -7.97 6.83 13.33
C ALA A 148 -7.42 7.51 12.08
N VAL A 149 -6.89 6.71 11.15
CA VAL A 149 -6.59 7.14 9.78
C VAL A 149 -7.42 6.28 8.84
N VAL A 150 -8.23 6.94 8.02
CA VAL A 150 -9.13 6.30 7.05
C VAL A 150 -8.64 6.49 5.62
N ALA A 151 -9.19 5.68 4.71
CA ALA A 151 -8.84 5.68 3.30
C ALA A 151 -7.32 5.57 3.11
N VAL A 152 -6.68 4.71 3.92
CA VAL A 152 -5.25 4.46 3.80
C VAL A 152 -4.99 3.77 2.47
N ASP A 153 -4.14 4.37 1.65
CA ASP A 153 -3.67 3.83 0.39
C ASP A 153 -2.17 3.54 0.47
N ILE A 154 -1.75 2.41 -0.11
CA ILE A 154 -0.35 2.01 -0.18
C ILE A 154 0.06 1.89 -1.64
N SER A 155 1.05 2.71 -2.01
CA SER A 155 1.80 2.56 -3.24
C SER A 155 3.16 1.95 -2.92
N SER A 156 3.41 0.74 -3.42
CA SER A 156 4.74 0.12 -3.37
C SER A 156 5.24 -0.04 -4.79
N THR A 157 6.37 0.61 -5.09
CA THR A 157 7.05 0.41 -6.36
C THR A 157 8.35 -0.37 -6.09
N ALA A 158 8.76 -1.17 -7.06
CA ALA A 158 10.15 -1.61 -7.10
C ALA A 158 10.83 -0.62 -8.03
N LEU A 159 11.67 0.27 -7.50
CA LEU A 159 12.44 1.25 -8.28
C LEU A 159 13.45 0.51 -9.17
N SER A 160 13.00 -0.12 -10.24
CA SER A 160 13.76 -0.93 -11.21
C SER A 160 14.50 -2.14 -10.60
N PHE A 161 14.34 -3.32 -11.21
CA PHE A 161 15.24 -4.45 -10.97
C PHE A 161 16.64 -4.05 -11.48
N GLY A 162 17.57 -3.83 -10.55
CA GLY A 162 18.92 -3.31 -10.81
C GLY A 162 19.42 -2.36 -9.73
N SER A 163 18.52 -1.67 -9.03
CA SER A 163 18.87 -0.75 -7.94
C SER A 163 19.00 -1.43 -6.57
N ASN A 164 18.55 -2.69 -6.42
CA ASN A 164 18.42 -3.38 -5.13
C ASN A 164 17.67 -2.51 -4.09
N VAL A 165 16.60 -1.82 -4.50
CA VAL A 165 15.82 -0.95 -3.62
C VAL A 165 14.32 -1.17 -3.85
N VAL A 166 13.56 -1.15 -2.76
CA VAL A 166 12.10 -1.08 -2.75
C VAL A 166 11.66 0.22 -2.10
N ASP A 167 10.69 0.90 -2.68
CA ASP A 167 10.04 2.06 -2.08
C ASP A 167 8.60 1.74 -1.70
N THR A 168 8.17 2.30 -0.58
CA THR A 168 6.80 2.21 -0.11
C THR A 168 6.37 3.57 0.38
N THR A 169 5.32 4.09 -0.22
CA THR A 169 4.62 5.29 0.21
C THR A 169 3.21 4.91 0.65
N ILE A 170 2.80 5.44 1.78
CA ILE A 170 1.48 5.24 2.36
C ILE A 170 0.90 6.62 2.68
N SER A 171 -0.40 6.79 2.45
CA SER A 171 -1.09 8.03 2.80
C SER A 171 -2.53 7.77 3.18
N GLY A 172 -3.14 8.68 3.93
CA GLY A 172 -4.54 8.60 4.31
C GLY A 172 -4.99 9.91 4.97
N THR A 173 -6.20 9.91 5.51
CA THR A 173 -6.73 11.06 6.22
C THR A 173 -6.90 10.75 7.69
N ALA A 174 -6.19 11.50 8.54
CA ALA A 174 -6.35 11.44 9.99
C ALA A 174 -7.71 12.01 10.38
N ILE A 175 -8.45 11.30 11.23
CA ILE A 175 -9.78 11.69 11.71
C ILE A 175 -9.84 11.66 13.23
N ARG A 176 -10.76 12.46 13.78
CA ARG A 176 -11.20 12.40 15.18
C ARG A 176 -12.66 12.01 15.22
N TYR A 177 -13.01 11.05 16.06
CA TYR A 177 -14.40 10.69 16.29
C TYR A 177 -15.07 11.74 17.17
N GLY A 178 -16.33 12.07 16.87
CA GLY A 178 -17.16 12.86 17.78
C GLY A 178 -17.41 12.14 19.10
N GLU A 179 -17.92 12.88 20.08
CA GLU A 179 -18.22 12.36 21.41
C GLU A 179 -19.07 11.09 21.37
N GLY A 180 -18.70 10.10 22.18
CA GLY A 180 -19.40 8.81 22.28
C GLY A 180 -19.19 7.85 21.10
N ARG A 181 -18.50 8.24 20.02
CA ARG A 181 -18.28 7.39 18.84
C ARG A 181 -16.94 6.67 18.84
N LYS A 182 -15.96 7.14 19.60
CA LYS A 182 -14.62 6.53 19.67
C LYS A 182 -14.71 5.10 20.22
N PRO A 183 -14.31 4.08 19.46
CA PRO A 183 -14.25 2.71 19.97
C PRO A 183 -13.26 2.58 21.11
N LYS A 184 -13.52 1.64 22.02
CA LYS A 184 -12.55 1.29 23.07
C LYS A 184 -11.40 0.51 22.43
N SER A 185 -10.29 1.20 22.18
CA SER A 185 -9.05 0.54 21.78
C SER A 185 -8.25 0.09 23.00
N LYS A 186 -7.66 -1.11 22.94
CA LYS A 186 -6.65 -1.57 23.90
C LYS A 186 -5.31 -0.87 23.70
N LEU A 187 -5.06 -0.42 22.47
CA LEU A 187 -3.85 0.29 22.08
C LEU A 187 -4.13 1.78 22.15
N ASN A 188 -3.30 2.54 22.86
CA ASN A 188 -3.42 4.00 22.96
C ASN A 188 -2.86 4.70 21.70
N GLN A 189 -3.22 4.20 20.52
CA GLN A 189 -2.75 4.67 19.22
C GLN A 189 -3.91 4.73 18.22
N PRO A 190 -3.82 5.57 17.16
CA PRO A 190 -4.81 5.63 16.11
C PRO A 190 -5.04 4.27 15.42
N ALA A 191 -6.30 3.94 15.12
CA ALA A 191 -6.58 2.79 14.26
C ALA A 191 -6.30 3.14 12.79
N LEU A 192 -5.49 2.36 12.10
CA LEU A 192 -5.25 2.54 10.66
C LEU A 192 -6.18 1.61 9.87
N THR A 193 -6.83 2.12 8.83
CA THR A 193 -7.77 1.35 8.01
C THR A 193 -7.73 1.78 6.56
N ASN A 194 -7.78 0.80 5.65
CA ASN A 194 -7.92 1.07 4.22
C ASN A 194 -9.36 1.35 3.79
N LEU A 195 -10.30 1.19 4.71
CA LEU A 195 -11.69 1.52 4.49
C LEU A 195 -11.89 3.03 4.41
N SER A 196 -12.81 3.45 3.56
CA SER A 196 -13.32 4.82 3.51
C SER A 196 -13.91 5.26 4.84
N GLY A 197 -14.00 6.58 5.03
CA GLY A 197 -14.70 7.13 6.18
C GLY A 197 -16.16 6.66 6.29
N ALA A 198 -16.85 6.52 5.15
CA ALA A 198 -18.23 6.04 5.10
C ALA A 198 -18.35 4.58 5.56
N GLU A 199 -17.48 3.68 5.08
CA GLU A 199 -17.43 2.28 5.51
C GLU A 199 -17.12 2.15 7.01
N VAL A 200 -16.22 2.98 7.54
CA VAL A 200 -15.94 3.00 8.99
C VAL A 200 -17.19 3.36 9.79
N ILE A 201 -17.96 4.36 9.35
CA ILE A 201 -19.22 4.70 10.05
C ILE A 201 -20.26 3.58 9.93
N GLN A 202 -20.32 2.90 8.79
CA GLN A 202 -21.19 1.73 8.62
C GLN A 202 -20.82 0.61 9.60
N LEU A 203 -19.53 0.31 9.76
CA LEU A 203 -19.07 -0.66 10.76
C LEU A 203 -19.51 -0.23 12.17
N LEU A 204 -19.23 1.03 12.55
CA LEU A 204 -19.55 1.55 13.89
C LEU A 204 -21.04 1.46 14.22
N THR A 205 -21.89 1.77 13.26
CA THR A 205 -23.35 1.72 13.41
C THR A 205 -23.87 0.29 13.58
N ASN A 206 -23.13 -0.70 13.06
CA ASN A 206 -23.46 -2.12 13.15
C ASN A 206 -22.62 -2.86 14.21
N GLY A 207 -22.08 -2.14 15.20
CA GLY A 207 -21.38 -2.75 16.33
C GLY A 207 -19.97 -3.27 16.03
N PHE A 208 -19.39 -2.93 14.87
CA PHE A 208 -18.01 -3.26 14.52
C PHE A 208 -17.12 -2.01 14.52
N HIS A 209 -15.81 -2.18 14.64
CA HIS A 209 -14.85 -1.09 14.44
C HIS A 209 -13.53 -1.60 13.88
N PRO A 210 -12.80 -0.77 13.11
CA PRO A 210 -11.43 -1.08 12.70
C PRO A 210 -10.52 -1.15 13.92
N VAL A 211 -9.67 -2.18 13.98
CA VAL A 211 -8.63 -2.31 15.01
C VAL A 211 -7.22 -2.10 14.46
N GLY A 212 -7.04 -2.29 13.15
CA GLY A 212 -5.74 -2.06 12.54
C GLY A 212 -5.64 -2.49 11.09
N LEU A 213 -4.56 -2.06 10.49
CA LEU A 213 -4.21 -2.30 9.10
C LEU A 213 -3.40 -3.60 9.00
N LEU A 214 -3.81 -4.46 8.08
CA LEU A 214 -3.12 -5.71 7.78
C LEU A 214 -2.47 -5.60 6.42
N ALA A 215 -1.17 -5.89 6.36
CA ALA A 215 -0.44 -5.94 5.10
C ALA A 215 0.54 -7.11 5.09
N SER A 216 0.68 -7.74 3.93
CA SER A 216 1.64 -8.82 3.70
C SER A 216 2.03 -8.88 2.23
N SER A 217 3.29 -9.16 1.96
CA SER A 217 3.76 -9.45 0.60
C SER A 217 4.72 -10.61 0.57
N VAL A 218 4.82 -11.24 -0.59
CA VAL A 218 5.77 -12.31 -0.86
C VAL A 218 6.34 -12.18 -2.27
N PHE A 219 7.64 -12.42 -2.39
CA PHE A 219 8.29 -12.73 -3.65
C PHE A 219 8.42 -14.25 -3.78
N TYR A 220 7.76 -14.83 -4.77
CA TYR A 220 7.74 -16.27 -5.01
C TYR A 220 8.41 -16.59 -6.35
N PHE A 221 9.37 -17.50 -6.33
CA PHE A 221 10.14 -17.91 -7.50
C PHE A 221 9.60 -19.22 -8.07
N ALA A 222 9.32 -19.23 -9.38
CA ALA A 222 8.80 -20.38 -10.10
C ALA A 222 9.68 -20.71 -11.33
N PRO A 223 10.50 -21.77 -11.28
CA PRO A 223 11.41 -22.11 -12.36
C PRO A 223 10.67 -22.72 -13.57
N LEU A 224 11.02 -22.26 -14.78
CA LEU A 224 10.41 -22.73 -16.03
C LEU A 224 10.92 -24.10 -16.48
N MET A 225 12.01 -24.62 -15.90
CA MET A 225 12.47 -25.97 -16.21
C MET A 225 11.47 -27.06 -15.85
N ASN A 226 10.61 -26.82 -14.85
CA ASN A 226 9.50 -27.71 -14.52
C ASN A 226 8.41 -27.74 -15.61
N VAL A 227 8.40 -26.74 -16.50
CA VAL A 227 7.48 -26.64 -17.64
C VAL A 227 8.10 -27.32 -18.86
N PHE A 228 9.31 -26.92 -19.25
CA PHE A 228 9.90 -27.24 -20.56
C PHE A 228 10.91 -28.41 -20.58
N GLY A 229 11.37 -28.89 -19.43
CA GLY A 229 12.29 -30.04 -19.34
C GLY A 229 11.57 -31.39 -19.32
N ALA A 230 12.08 -32.36 -18.55
CA ALA A 230 11.40 -33.65 -18.26
C ALA A 230 10.10 -33.50 -17.42
N GLY A 231 9.64 -32.26 -17.19
CA GLY A 231 8.42 -31.92 -16.47
C GLY A 231 7.18 -31.96 -17.37
N GLN A 232 6.32 -30.96 -17.26
CA GLN A 232 4.96 -31.01 -17.82
C GLN A 232 4.90 -31.19 -19.34
N MET A 233 5.70 -30.42 -20.10
CA MET A 233 5.70 -30.51 -21.56
C MET A 233 6.39 -31.77 -22.06
N GLY A 234 7.53 -32.16 -21.47
CA GLY A 234 8.19 -33.43 -21.76
C GLY A 234 7.25 -34.62 -21.50
N GLY A 235 6.63 -34.68 -20.32
CA GLY A 235 5.67 -35.72 -19.97
C GLY A 235 4.44 -35.76 -20.88
N SER A 236 3.89 -34.60 -21.27
CA SER A 236 2.79 -34.51 -22.24
C SER A 236 3.17 -35.07 -23.61
N ILE A 237 4.36 -34.73 -24.11
CA ILE A 237 4.88 -35.23 -25.38
C ILE A 237 5.12 -36.75 -25.35
N PHE A 238 5.75 -37.26 -24.28
CA PHE A 238 6.02 -38.69 -24.12
C PHE A 238 4.75 -39.51 -23.83
N ALA A 239 3.69 -38.89 -23.32
CA ALA A 239 2.39 -39.51 -23.07
C ALA A 239 1.41 -39.43 -24.26
N GLY A 240 1.89 -39.10 -25.46
CA GLY A 240 1.06 -39.07 -26.69
C GLY A 240 0.25 -37.78 -26.89
N GLY A 241 0.61 -36.69 -26.21
CA GLY A 241 -0.03 -35.38 -26.36
C GLY A 241 0.25 -34.70 -27.70
N THR A 242 -0.68 -33.85 -28.14
CA THR A 242 -0.59 -33.07 -29.37
C THR A 242 0.53 -32.04 -29.29
N TRP A 243 1.56 -32.20 -30.12
CA TRP A 243 2.59 -31.18 -30.32
C TRP A 243 1.95 -29.87 -30.82
N GLY A 244 2.20 -28.77 -30.10
CA GLY A 244 1.75 -27.43 -30.49
C GLY A 244 0.32 -27.04 -30.06
N GLY A 245 -0.35 -27.83 -29.22
CA GLY A 245 -1.63 -27.46 -28.62
C GLY A 245 -1.49 -26.50 -27.42
N ASN A 246 -2.52 -25.71 -27.14
CA ASN A 246 -2.62 -24.92 -25.90
C ASN A 246 -2.86 -25.85 -24.70
N PHE A 247 -2.17 -25.60 -23.59
CA PHE A 247 -2.37 -26.33 -22.33
C PHE A 247 -2.17 -25.40 -21.12
N GLU A 248 -2.80 -25.72 -19.99
CA GLU A 248 -2.56 -25.01 -18.73
C GLU A 248 -1.17 -25.36 -18.21
N VAL A 249 -0.35 -24.34 -17.92
CA VAL A 249 0.95 -24.52 -17.27
C VAL A 249 0.74 -24.69 -15.76
N THR A 250 0.38 -25.90 -15.36
CA THR A 250 -0.09 -26.24 -14.00
C THR A 250 0.93 -25.89 -12.92
N SER A 251 2.23 -26.03 -13.19
CA SER A 251 3.28 -25.65 -12.24
C SER A 251 3.29 -24.15 -11.93
N LEU A 252 3.04 -23.30 -12.93
CA LEU A 252 2.91 -21.86 -12.77
C LEU A 252 1.56 -21.48 -12.13
N SER A 253 0.47 -22.17 -12.49
CA SER A 253 -0.82 -22.01 -11.81
C SER A 253 -0.72 -22.32 -10.31
N HIS A 254 0.00 -23.37 -9.93
CA HIS A 254 0.27 -23.67 -8.52
C HIS A 254 1.16 -22.62 -7.87
N ALA A 255 2.19 -22.13 -8.56
CA ALA A 255 3.06 -21.08 -8.02
C ALA A 255 2.29 -19.80 -7.66
N VAL A 256 1.35 -19.37 -8.51
CA VAL A 256 0.46 -18.23 -8.21
C VAL A 256 -0.42 -18.54 -6.99
N ARG A 257 -1.03 -19.72 -6.93
CA ARG A 257 -1.89 -20.10 -5.79
C ARG A 257 -1.10 -20.19 -4.49
N ASP A 258 0.14 -20.67 -4.54
CA ASP A 258 1.02 -20.79 -3.38
C ASP A 258 1.44 -19.41 -2.88
N SER A 259 1.81 -18.48 -3.76
CA SER A 259 2.13 -17.10 -3.37
C SER A 259 0.93 -16.40 -2.71
N GLN A 260 -0.27 -16.58 -3.26
CA GLN A 260 -1.50 -16.05 -2.67
C GLN A 260 -1.83 -16.68 -1.33
N ARG A 261 -1.69 -18.01 -1.20
CA ARG A 261 -1.94 -18.73 0.05
C ARG A 261 -1.01 -18.26 1.16
N ILE A 262 0.26 -17.99 0.84
CA ILE A 262 1.25 -17.49 1.81
C ILE A 262 0.77 -16.17 2.41
N VAL A 263 0.45 -15.18 1.57
CA VAL A 263 0.02 -13.86 2.07
C VAL A 263 -1.33 -13.92 2.79
N GLN A 264 -2.27 -14.75 2.34
CA GLN A 264 -3.55 -14.95 3.03
C GLN A 264 -3.39 -15.58 4.42
N ARG A 265 -2.50 -16.58 4.55
CA ARG A 265 -2.20 -17.19 5.85
C ARG A 265 -1.53 -16.20 6.80
N ASP A 266 -0.65 -15.35 6.27
CA ASP A 266 0.03 -14.30 7.03
C ASP A 266 -0.96 -13.27 7.59
N ILE A 267 -1.88 -12.76 6.75
CA ILE A 267 -2.95 -11.86 7.17
C ILE A 267 -3.86 -12.51 8.20
N SER A 268 -4.25 -13.77 7.99
CA SER A 268 -5.09 -14.51 8.94
C SER A 268 -4.41 -14.68 10.30
N ARG A 269 -3.09 -14.89 10.31
CA ARG A 269 -2.29 -14.98 11.54
C ARG A 269 -2.25 -13.62 12.26
N LYS A 270 -1.87 -12.55 11.55
CA LYS A 270 -1.83 -11.17 12.09
C LYS A 270 -3.18 -10.70 12.61
N ALA A 271 -4.28 -11.01 11.92
CA ALA A 271 -5.63 -10.70 12.37
C ALA A 271 -5.96 -11.37 13.72
N LYS A 272 -5.58 -12.64 13.89
CA LYS A 272 -5.75 -13.36 15.16
C LYS A 272 -4.90 -12.77 16.29
N GLU A 273 -3.66 -12.39 15.99
CA GLU A 273 -2.76 -11.73 16.95
C GLU A 273 -3.34 -10.39 17.44
N MET A 274 -4.07 -9.67 16.58
CA MET A 274 -4.80 -8.44 16.94
C MET A 274 -6.13 -8.70 17.67
N GLY A 275 -6.55 -9.96 17.83
CA GLY A 275 -7.86 -10.30 18.38
C GLY A 275 -9.03 -9.87 17.50
N ALA A 276 -8.84 -9.80 16.18
CA ALA A 276 -9.86 -9.40 15.24
C ALA A 276 -10.98 -10.47 15.13
N ALA A 277 -12.22 -10.00 15.03
CA ALA A 277 -13.39 -10.82 14.70
C ALA A 277 -13.44 -11.14 13.20
N GLY A 278 -12.87 -10.28 12.35
CA GLY A 278 -12.86 -10.47 10.90
C GLY A 278 -11.83 -9.61 10.18
N VAL A 279 -11.69 -9.87 8.89
CA VAL A 279 -10.86 -9.09 7.96
C VAL A 279 -11.75 -8.66 6.80
N VAL A 280 -11.78 -7.35 6.52
CA VAL A 280 -12.60 -6.74 5.47
C VAL A 280 -11.78 -5.79 4.61
N GLY A 281 -12.32 -5.40 3.45
CA GLY A 281 -11.63 -4.50 2.52
C GLY A 281 -10.35 -5.10 1.94
N ALA A 282 -10.25 -6.42 1.83
CA ALA A 282 -9.04 -7.09 1.37
C ALA A 282 -8.80 -6.87 -0.13
N ALA A 283 -7.68 -6.23 -0.46
CA ALA A 283 -7.19 -6.07 -1.82
C ALA A 283 -5.95 -6.95 -2.02
N LEU A 284 -6.08 -8.02 -2.81
CA LEU A 284 -4.99 -8.93 -3.18
C LEU A 284 -4.57 -8.64 -4.62
N THR A 285 -3.31 -8.28 -4.81
CA THR A 285 -2.69 -8.14 -6.12
C THR A 285 -1.64 -9.21 -6.31
N THR A 286 -1.47 -9.67 -7.55
CA THR A 286 -0.36 -10.56 -7.92
C THR A 286 0.16 -10.12 -9.28
N THR A 287 1.46 -9.86 -9.34
CA THR A 287 2.14 -9.49 -10.58
C THR A 287 3.20 -10.52 -10.89
N ALA A 288 3.37 -10.82 -12.17
CA ALA A 288 4.39 -11.73 -12.67
C ALA A 288 5.48 -10.96 -13.41
N ARG A 289 6.74 -11.39 -13.23
CA ARG A 289 7.90 -10.85 -13.96
C ARG A 289 8.81 -11.98 -14.41
N PRO A 290 9.33 -11.95 -15.65
CA PRO A 290 10.31 -12.93 -16.10
C PRO A 290 11.63 -12.76 -15.34
N TYR A 291 12.35 -13.86 -15.14
CA TYR A 291 13.73 -13.89 -14.66
C TYR A 291 14.66 -14.39 -15.77
N GLY A 292 15.69 -13.60 -16.07
CA GLY A 292 16.67 -13.83 -17.14
C GLY A 292 16.59 -12.76 -18.22
N GLU A 293 17.75 -12.32 -18.73
CA GLU A 293 17.84 -11.22 -19.71
C GLU A 293 17.61 -11.73 -21.15
N GLU A 294 18.42 -12.69 -21.61
CA GLU A 294 18.30 -13.24 -22.97
C GLU A 294 17.37 -14.45 -23.06
N ARG A 295 17.28 -15.22 -21.97
CA ARG A 295 16.43 -16.40 -21.87
C ARG A 295 15.69 -16.37 -20.54
N VAL A 296 14.36 -16.43 -20.61
CA VAL A 296 13.53 -16.53 -19.41
C VAL A 296 13.71 -17.92 -18.80
N GLN A 297 14.27 -17.98 -17.60
CA GLN A 297 14.57 -19.22 -16.87
C GLN A 297 13.55 -19.48 -15.75
N ALA A 298 12.89 -18.43 -15.26
CA ALA A 298 11.89 -18.51 -14.21
C ALA A 298 10.91 -17.34 -14.29
N VAL A 299 9.86 -17.40 -13.46
CA VAL A 299 8.91 -16.32 -13.23
C VAL A 299 8.93 -15.95 -11.76
N TYR A 300 9.05 -14.66 -11.47
CA TYR A 300 8.80 -14.10 -10.15
C TYR A 300 7.33 -13.70 -10.03
N TYR A 301 6.67 -14.20 -9.00
CA TYR A 301 5.36 -13.72 -8.58
C TYR A 301 5.52 -12.83 -7.36
N PHE A 302 5.13 -11.57 -7.48
CA PHE A 302 4.98 -10.68 -6.35
C PHE A 302 3.49 -10.60 -6.00
N SER A 303 3.12 -11.24 -4.90
CA SER A 303 1.76 -11.15 -4.34
C SER A 303 1.77 -10.22 -3.15
N SER A 304 0.81 -9.30 -3.09
CA SER A 304 0.64 -8.37 -1.98
C SER A 304 -0.82 -8.29 -1.61
N ILE A 305 -1.11 -8.29 -0.32
CA ILE A 305 -2.45 -8.16 0.23
C ILE A 305 -2.48 -7.04 1.25
N PHE A 306 -3.56 -6.30 1.23
CA PHE A 306 -3.83 -5.19 2.13
C PHE A 306 -5.28 -5.25 2.58
N ALA A 307 -5.54 -5.13 3.88
CA ALA A 307 -6.87 -5.30 4.44
C ALA A 307 -7.01 -4.59 5.80
N THR A 308 -8.23 -4.53 6.31
CA THR A 308 -8.53 -4.02 7.64
C THR A 308 -9.00 -5.13 8.56
N ALA A 309 -8.37 -5.23 9.72
CA ALA A 309 -8.86 -6.02 10.84
C ALA A 309 -10.02 -5.29 11.55
N ILE A 310 -11.09 -6.00 11.86
CA ILE A 310 -12.25 -5.45 12.59
C ILE A 310 -12.54 -6.26 13.86
N ALA A 311 -13.08 -5.60 14.88
CA ALA A 311 -13.56 -6.23 16.10
C ALA A 311 -15.00 -5.79 16.43
N GLU A 312 -15.69 -6.61 17.22
CA GLU A 312 -16.99 -6.28 17.80
C GLU A 312 -16.83 -5.23 18.92
N GLY A 313 -17.88 -4.46 19.18
CA GLY A 313 -17.91 -3.41 20.22
C GLY A 313 -17.84 -1.98 19.69
N GLY A 314 -18.28 -1.74 18.45
CA GLY A 314 -18.60 -0.38 17.97
C GLY A 314 -19.72 0.27 18.80
N ALA A 315 -19.88 1.59 18.68
CA ALA A 315 -20.88 2.35 19.46
C ALA A 315 -22.36 1.99 19.15
N GLY A 316 -22.63 1.18 18.13
CA GLY A 316 -23.95 0.63 17.81
C GLY A 316 -24.29 -0.65 18.57
N GLN A 317 -25.59 -0.91 18.76
CA GLN A 317 -26.10 -2.17 19.29
C GLN A 317 -25.59 -3.36 18.44
N THR A 318 -25.22 -4.46 19.09
CA THR A 318 -24.89 -5.72 18.43
C THR A 318 -26.03 -6.11 17.49
N PRO A 319 -25.81 -6.25 16.18
CA PRO A 319 -26.86 -6.71 15.28
C PRO A 319 -27.29 -8.12 15.72
N SER A 320 -28.61 -8.34 15.82
CA SER A 320 -29.14 -9.67 16.06
C SER A 320 -28.70 -10.61 14.93
N PRO A 321 -28.32 -11.87 15.22
CA PRO A 321 -27.88 -12.79 14.19
C PRO A 321 -28.96 -12.92 13.11
N PRO A 322 -28.59 -13.05 11.82
CA PRO A 322 -29.57 -13.20 10.76
C PRO A 322 -30.41 -14.45 11.02
N THR A 323 -31.71 -14.26 11.26
CA THR A 323 -32.67 -15.35 11.32
C THR A 323 -32.86 -15.90 9.92
N MET A 324 -32.28 -17.07 9.66
CA MET A 324 -32.55 -17.84 8.46
C MET A 324 -33.93 -18.47 8.60
N ASN A 325 -34.96 -17.83 8.04
CA ASN A 325 -36.25 -18.48 7.85
C ASN A 325 -36.11 -19.45 6.67
N LEU A 326 -35.94 -20.74 6.96
CA LEU A 326 -36.14 -21.78 5.96
C LEU A 326 -37.64 -21.91 5.74
N ASP A 327 -38.11 -21.32 4.64
CA ASP A 327 -39.47 -21.54 4.16
C ASP A 327 -39.51 -22.94 3.52
N LEU A 328 -39.80 -23.95 4.33
CA LEU A 328 -40.07 -25.31 3.87
C LEU A 328 -41.51 -25.34 3.36
N GLY A 329 -41.70 -24.85 2.13
CA GLY A 329 -42.95 -25.03 1.40
C GLY A 329 -43.27 -26.52 1.28
N VAL A 330 -44.31 -26.96 1.99
CA VAL A 330 -44.95 -28.28 1.87
C VAL A 330 -46.00 -28.22 0.77
#